data_AF-A0A4Q0VNE2-F1
#
_entry.id   AF-A0A4Q0VNE2-F1
#
_cell.length_a   1.000
_cell.length_b   1.000
_cell.length_c   1.000
_cell.angle_alpha   90.00
_cell.angle_beta   90.00
_cell.angle_gamma   90.00
#
_symmetry.space_group_name_H-M   'P 1'
#
loop_
_entity.id
_entity.type
_entity.pdbx_description
1 polymer ?
#
loop_
_entity_poly.entity_id
_entity_poly.type
_entity_poly.pdbx_seq_one_letter_code
_entity_poly.pdbx_strand_id
1 'polypeptide(L)' 'MKEFLIRVVSGFLLLFFLLYIGPMMNIGWLQADSPSRMLVVPIALVGGWGTLLLYKKFVKKPGEGKL' A
#
# COMPACT_ATOMS: atom_id res chain seq x y z
N MET A 1 -4.50 -3.55 18.97
CA MET A 1 -5.71 -3.24 18.17
C MET A 1 -5.49 -2.18 17.10
N LYS A 2 -4.87 -1.01 17.40
CA LYS A 2 -4.62 0.05 16.39
C LYS A 2 -3.79 -0.42 15.18
N GLU A 3 -2.75 -1.22 15.41
CA GLU A 3 -1.93 -1.81 14.34
C GLU A 3 -2.69 -2.73 13.39
N PHE A 4 -3.59 -3.55 13.96
CA PHE A 4 -4.42 -4.45 13.18
C PHE A 4 -5.39 -3.67 12.30
N LEU A 5 -6.02 -2.64 12.87
CA LEU A 5 -6.96 -1.76 12.16
C LEU A 5 -6.26 -1.03 11.00
N ILE A 6 -5.03 -0.55 11.20
CA ILE A 6 -4.25 0.12 10.17
C ILE A 6 -3.81 -0.84 9.06
N ARG A 7 -3.41 -2.07 9.39
CA ARG A 7 -3.13 -3.11 8.38
C ARG A 7 -4.36 -3.44 7.55
N VAL A 8 -5.53 -3.59 8.20
CA VAL A 8 -6.79 -3.89 7.51
C VAL A 8 -7.20 -2.73 6.59
N VAL A 9 -7.17 -1.49 7.08
CA VAL A 9 -7.50 -0.30 6.27
C VAL A 9 -6.51 -0.12 5.12
N SER A 10 -5.21 -0.32 5.36
CA SER A 10 -4.17 -0.32 4.32
C SER A 10 -4.44 -1.38 3.24
N GLY A 11 -4.80 -2.60 3.63
CA GLY A 11 -5.13 -3.67 2.70
C GLY A 11 -6.36 -3.33 1.86
N PHE A 12 -7.41 -2.79 2.48
CA PHE A 12 -8.61 -2.35 1.77
C PHE A 12 -8.32 -1.21 0.79
N LEU A 13 -7.50 -0.22 1.16
CA LEU A 13 -7.10 0.87 0.28
C LEU A 13 -6.29 0.36 -0.92
N LEU A 14 -5.38 -0.59 -0.70
CA LEU A 14 -4.62 -1.24 -1.78
C LEU A 14 -5.52 -2.01 -2.74
N LEU A 15 -6.45 -2.80 -2.21
CA LEU A 15 -7.44 -3.52 -3.02
C LEU A 15 -8.34 -2.56 -3.80
N PHE A 16 -8.82 -1.50 -3.17
CA PHE A 16 -9.63 -0.47 -3.82
C PHE A 16 -8.86 0.23 -4.95
N PHE A 17 -7.58 0.54 -4.73
CA PHE A 17 -6.73 1.12 -5.76
C PHE A 17 -6.53 0.16 -6.93
N LEU A 18 -6.27 -1.12 -6.64
CA LEU A 18 -5.99 -2.13 -7.66
C LEU A 18 -7.22 -2.54 -8.47
N LEU A 19 -8.37 -2.67 -7.83
CA LEU A 19 -9.60 -3.17 -8.45
C LEU A 19 -10.47 -2.06 -9.05
N TYR A 20 -10.34 -0.83 -8.57
CA TYR A 20 -11.23 0.28 -8.95
C TYR A 20 -10.49 1.46 -9.57
N ILE A 21 -9.57 2.09 -8.84
CA ILE A 21 -8.91 3.33 -9.30
C ILE A 21 -8.02 3.05 -10.50
N GLY A 22 -7.21 2.00 -10.45
CA GLY A 22 -6.27 1.68 -11.51
C GLY A 22 -6.93 1.35 -12.86
N PRO A 23 -7.98 0.50 -12.90
CA PRO A 23 -8.77 0.30 -14.10
C PRO A 23 -9.48 1.59 -14.55
N MET A 24 -10.05 2.36 -13.63
CA MET A 24 -10.76 3.62 -13.94
C MET A 24 -9.84 4.68 -14.55
N MET A 25 -8.58 4.74 -14.13
CA MET A 25 -7.56 5.63 -14.69
C MET A 25 -6.87 5.07 -15.94
N ASN A 26 -7.31 3.93 -16.47
CA ASN A 26 -6.70 3.24 -17.61
C ASN A 26 -5.17 3.05 -17.44
N ILE A 27 -4.74 2.66 -16.24
CA ILE A 27 -3.33 2.41 -15.98
C ILE A 27 -2.89 1.17 -16.78
N GLY A 28 -2.12 1.40 -17.85
CA GLY A 28 -1.80 0.37 -18.84
C GLY A 28 -1.05 -0.86 -18.30
N TRP A 29 -0.33 -0.75 -17.17
CA TRP A 29 0.34 -1.90 -16.54
C TRP A 29 -0.56 -2.69 -15.59
N LEU A 30 -1.76 -2.18 -15.28
CA LEU A 30 -2.72 -2.80 -14.37
C LEU A 30 -3.86 -3.54 -15.09
N GLN A 31 -4.01 -3.29 -16.39
CA GLN A 31 -5.03 -3.90 -17.24
C GLN A 31 -4.81 -5.40 -17.40
N ALA A 32 -5.90 -6.14 -17.59
CA ALA A 32 -5.90 -7.60 -17.69
C ALA A 32 -5.03 -8.13 -18.83
N ASP A 33 -5.03 -7.43 -19.97
CA ASP A 33 -4.28 -7.79 -21.18
C ASP A 33 -2.80 -7.34 -21.15
N SER A 34 -2.37 -6.66 -20.09
CA SER A 34 -1.01 -6.14 -20.00
C SER A 34 -0.03 -7.21 -19.49
N PRO A 35 1.08 -7.48 -20.20
CA PRO A 35 2.11 -8.40 -19.72
C PRO A 35 2.76 -7.91 -18.41
N SER A 36 2.70 -6.61 -18.16
CA SER A 36 3.22 -5.96 -16.96
C SER A 36 2.36 -6.18 -15.72
N ARG A 37 1.16 -6.77 -15.84
CA ARG A 37 0.26 -7.04 -14.71
C ARG A 37 0.88 -7.93 -13.64
N MET A 38 1.86 -8.75 -14.01
CA MET A 38 2.64 -9.55 -13.05
C MET A 38 3.38 -8.68 -12.03
N LEU A 39 3.72 -7.43 -12.37
CA LEU A 39 4.38 -6.46 -11.49
C LEU A 39 3.46 -5.92 -10.39
N VAL A 40 2.15 -6.15 -10.48
CA VAL A 40 1.20 -5.79 -9.42
C VAL A 40 1.56 -6.43 -8.09
N VAL A 41 1.98 -7.69 -8.11
CA VAL A 41 2.34 -8.45 -6.90
C VAL A 41 3.56 -7.84 -6.19
N PRO A 42 4.72 -7.64 -6.85
CA PRO A 42 5.85 -6.97 -6.21
C PRO A 42 5.56 -5.52 -5.83
N ILE A 43 4.78 -4.77 -6.62
CA ILE A 43 4.38 -3.39 -6.27
C ILE A 43 3.50 -3.37 -5.02
N ALA A 44 2.54 -4.30 -4.89
CA ALA A 44 1.70 -4.42 -3.71
C ALA A 44 2.52 -4.84 -2.47
N LEU A 45 3.50 -5.73 -2.62
CA LEU A 45 4.43 -6.11 -1.55
C LEU A 45 5.29 -4.92 -1.10
N VAL A 46 5.87 -4.17 -2.03
CA VAL A 46 6.67 -2.98 -1.72
C VAL A 46 5.81 -1.88 -1.10
N GLY A 47 4.60 -1.65 -1.62
CA GLY A 47 3.64 -0.69 -1.07
C GLY A 47 3.19 -1.04 0.35
N GLY A 48 2.90 -2.31 0.61
CA GLY A 48 2.61 -2.83 1.95
C GLY A 48 3.77 -2.62 2.92
N TRP A 49 5.00 -2.87 2.47
CA TRP A 49 6.20 -2.69 3.28
C TRP A 49 6.50 -1.21 3.56
N GLY A 50 6.34 -0.35 2.56
CA GLY A 50 6.46 1.10 2.68
C GLY A 50 5.44 1.68 3.66
N THR A 51 4.21 1.19 3.62
CA THR A 51 3.15 1.58 4.58
C THR A 51 3.53 1.18 6.00
N LEU A 52 4.16 0.02 6.18
CA LEU A 52 4.67 -0.45 7.47
C LEU A 52 5.84 0.41 7.99
N LEU A 53 6.74 0.86 7.11
CA LEU A 53 7.83 1.77 7.46
C LEU A 53 7.32 3.16 7.83
N LEU A 54 6.38 3.70 7.04
CA LEU A 54 5.72 4.98 7.34
C LEU A 54 4.97 4.88 8.66
N TYR A 55 4.23 3.78 8.89
CA TYR A 55 3.56 3.55 10.17
C TYR A 55 4.55 3.57 11.34
N LYS A 56 5.67 2.85 11.26
CA LYS A 56 6.72 2.91 12.29
C LYS A 56 7.29 4.33 12.47
N LYS A 57 7.44 5.09 11.39
CA LYS A 57 7.99 6.46 11.43
C LYS A 57 7.01 7.49 11.99
N PHE A 58 5.71 7.36 11.72
CA PHE A 58 4.66 8.26 12.23
C PHE A 58 4.14 7.86 13.62
N VAL A 59 4.23 6.58 13.99
CA VAL A 59 3.90 6.11 15.35
C VAL A 59 5.05 6.28 16.33
N LYS A 60 6.31 6.31 15.86
CA LYS A 60 7.34 7.06 16.59
C LYS A 60 6.92 8.53 16.57
N LYS A 61 6.30 8.98 17.65
CA LYS A 61 6.06 10.40 17.90
C LYS A 61 7.34 11.19 17.58
N PRO A 62 7.25 12.37 16.94
CA PRO A 62 8.37 13.29 16.83
C PRO A 62 8.69 13.88 18.23
N GLY A 63 9.24 13.06 19.14
CA GLY A 63 9.47 13.44 20.54
C GLY A 63 10.19 12.43 21.44
N GLU A 64 10.37 11.16 21.06
CA GLU A 64 11.14 10.18 21.87
C GLU A 64 12.55 9.94 21.30
N GLY A 65 13.21 11.05 20.97
CA GLY A 65 14.61 11.11 20.57
C GLY A 65 15.36 12.10 21.46
N LYS A 66 15.29 11.90 22.78
CA LYS A 66 16.26 12.43 23.74
C LYS A 66 16.64 11.32 24.70
N LEU A 67 17.72 10.63 24.36
CA LEU A 67 18.69 10.10 25.31
C LEU A 67 20.04 10.61 24.84
#